data_AF-A0A0Q0CLM4-F1
#
_entry.id   AF-A0A0Q0CLM4-F1
#
_cell.length_a   1.000
_cell.length_b   1.000
_cell.length_c   1.000
_cell.angle_alpha   90.00
_cell.angle_beta   90.00
_cell.angle_gamma   90.00
#
_symmetry.space_group_name_H-M   'P 1'
#
loop_
_entity.id
_entity.type
_entity.pdbx_description
1 polymer ?
#
loop_
_entity_poly.entity_id
_entity_poly.type
_entity_poly.pdbx_seq_one_letter_code
_entity_poly.pdbx_strand_id
1 'polypeptide(L)'
;RLEQSFSTAEEDKQQAISIVQRGRTRVRSGAGLHRLEILTHQSVERGCSSSKALSSSDDDVSSAESSDADIDAVFNYRIAALNNANASQSCMGLAIQWLRLRNEGEASYRMEALDLDHASDIQNQYENAAGSVSGSREQREAGRISARKTLLRSQDLQPVGEPSVFHADRQSTALQKIARDGSAHLISLCFENNGKRVRHAITASSSEGSVNLFDPNYGEFSTTLPALPSMFQNLMTRYGSRLNGHLQLESMVIQRVE
;
A
#
# COMPACT_ATOMS: atom_id res chain seq x y z
N ARG A 1 11.18 53.90 -34.59
CA ARG A 1 11.48 55.33 -34.35
C ARG A 1 11.29 55.56 -32.86
N LEU A 2 12.39 55.86 -32.16
CA LEU A 2 12.56 56.55 -30.87
C LEU A 2 11.58 56.20 -29.72
N GLU A 3 12.01 55.57 -28.63
CA GLU A 3 12.95 56.01 -27.56
C GLU A 3 12.23 56.61 -26.33
N GLN A 4 12.61 56.07 -25.16
CA GLN A 4 12.78 56.73 -23.86
C GLN A 4 11.49 57.18 -23.12
N SER A 5 11.39 57.19 -21.78
CA SER A 5 12.41 57.38 -20.74
C SER A 5 11.91 56.89 -19.36
N PHE A 6 12.86 56.52 -18.50
CA PHE A 6 12.77 56.34 -17.04
C PHE A 6 12.54 57.65 -16.26
N SER A 7 12.13 57.56 -14.99
CA SER A 7 12.89 57.99 -13.77
C SER A 7 11.98 57.97 -12.51
N THR A 8 12.28 57.18 -11.46
CA THR A 8 12.85 57.55 -10.11
C THR A 8 11.96 58.46 -9.25
N ALA A 9 11.86 58.40 -7.92
CA ALA A 9 12.35 57.58 -6.81
C ALA A 9 11.71 58.16 -5.51
N GLU A 10 12.10 57.60 -4.36
CA GLU A 10 11.92 58.06 -2.97
C GLU A 10 10.61 57.67 -2.28
N GLU A 11 10.67 56.64 -1.42
CA GLU A 11 11.11 56.65 -0.02
C GLU A 11 10.04 57.25 0.89
N ASP A 12 9.37 56.39 1.66
CA ASP A 12 9.17 56.72 3.07
C ASP A 12 9.22 55.49 3.96
N LYS A 13 10.02 55.63 5.02
CA LYS A 13 10.38 54.64 6.03
C LYS A 13 9.51 54.85 7.27
N GLN A 14 8.98 53.77 7.85
CA GLN A 14 8.80 53.58 9.31
C GLN A 14 8.29 52.14 9.53
N GLN A 15 9.12 51.19 9.96
CA GLN A 15 9.70 50.98 11.29
C GLN A 15 8.64 50.68 12.37
N ALA A 16 8.44 49.38 12.66
CA ALA A 16 8.00 48.92 13.98
C ALA A 16 8.54 47.50 14.22
N ILE A 17 9.55 47.47 15.09
CA ILE A 17 10.26 46.30 15.60
C ILE A 17 9.56 45.95 16.92
N SER A 18 9.11 44.71 17.10
CA SER A 18 8.59 44.22 18.38
C SER A 18 9.25 42.89 18.73
N ILE A 19 10.41 43.01 19.37
CA ILE A 19 11.13 41.97 20.10
C ILE A 19 10.38 41.73 21.41
N VAL A 20 9.94 40.49 21.65
CA VAL A 20 9.62 40.01 23.01
C VAL A 20 10.59 38.89 23.36
N GLN A 21 11.66 39.28 24.05
CA GLN A 21 12.51 38.41 24.85
C GLN A 21 12.05 38.44 26.31
N ARG A 22 11.68 37.28 26.87
CA ARG A 22 11.63 36.99 28.31
C ARG A 22 11.42 35.47 28.46
N GLY A 23 12.24 34.68 29.14
CA GLY A 23 13.46 34.94 29.89
C GLY A 23 14.24 33.62 30.03
N ARG A 24 15.57 33.75 30.08
CA ARG A 24 16.50 32.68 30.46
C ARG A 24 16.53 32.60 31.98
N THR A 25 16.10 31.49 32.55
CA THR A 25 16.50 31.07 33.91
C THR A 25 17.50 29.93 33.78
N ARG A 26 18.73 30.21 34.22
CA ARG A 26 19.83 29.26 34.35
C ARG A 26 19.76 28.70 35.77
N VAL A 27 19.46 27.41 35.91
CA VAL A 27 19.71 26.65 37.15
C VAL A 27 20.63 25.50 36.78
N ARG A 28 21.76 25.40 37.50
CA ARG A 28 22.78 24.36 37.34
C ARG A 28 22.68 23.39 38.52
N SER A 29 22.90 22.12 38.18
CA SER A 29 23.23 20.95 39.02
C SER A 29 22.09 20.19 39.69
N GLY A 30 21.89 18.98 39.17
CA GLY A 30 21.29 17.83 39.84
C GLY A 30 21.39 16.63 38.91
N ALA A 31 22.37 15.76 39.13
CA ALA A 31 22.52 14.51 38.39
C ALA A 31 21.26 13.65 38.61
N GLY A 32 20.55 13.34 37.53
CA GLY A 32 19.37 12.50 37.54
C GLY A 32 19.26 11.78 36.20
N LEU A 33 19.28 10.46 36.25
CA LEU A 33 19.10 9.55 35.11
C LEU A 33 17.77 9.84 34.41
N HIS A 34 17.81 10.60 33.31
CA HIS A 34 16.65 10.75 32.45
C HIS A 34 16.58 9.60 31.46
N ARG A 35 15.70 8.66 31.82
CA ARG A 35 15.03 7.68 30.97
C ARG A 35 14.76 8.30 29.60
N LEU A 36 15.35 7.70 28.57
CA LEU A 36 15.09 7.98 27.16
C LEU A 36 13.59 7.69 26.92
N GLU A 37 12.76 8.73 26.92
CA GLU A 37 11.39 8.62 26.42
C GLU A 37 11.49 8.47 24.90
N ILE A 38 11.54 7.22 24.46
CA ILE A 38 11.28 6.85 23.07
C ILE A 38 9.85 7.35 22.80
N LEU A 39 9.76 8.43 22.01
CA LEU A 39 8.53 8.83 21.33
C LEU A 39 8.11 7.64 20.46
N THR A 40 7.29 6.77 21.04
CA THR A 40 6.50 5.83 20.26
C THR A 40 5.57 6.68 19.43
N HIS A 41 5.90 6.85 18.15
CA HIS A 41 4.89 7.18 17.16
C HIS A 41 3.77 6.17 17.37
N GLN A 42 2.65 6.63 17.95
CA GLN A 42 1.39 5.89 17.92
C GLN A 42 1.10 5.66 16.44
N SER A 43 1.47 4.49 15.95
CA SER A 43 1.07 4.02 14.65
C SER A 43 -0.45 3.97 14.70
N VAL A 44 -1.10 4.98 14.12
CA VAL A 44 -2.52 4.91 13.80
C VAL A 44 -2.65 3.63 12.97
N GLU A 45 -3.35 2.61 13.47
CA GLU A 45 -3.55 1.37 12.71
C GLU A 45 -4.22 1.75 11.39
N ARG A 46 -3.43 1.80 10.31
CA ARG A 46 -3.93 1.97 8.96
C ARG A 46 -4.54 0.62 8.59
N GLY A 47 -5.73 0.61 8.02
CA GLY A 47 -6.51 -0.62 7.78
C GLY A 47 -5.91 -1.60 6.76
N CYS A 48 -4.59 -1.58 6.53
CA CYS A 48 -3.85 -2.46 5.64
C CYS A 48 -3.36 -3.74 6.35
N SER A 49 -3.46 -4.90 5.69
CA SER A 49 -2.88 -6.16 6.17
C SER A 49 -1.35 -6.11 6.05
N SER A 50 -0.68 -5.89 7.18
CA SER A 50 0.79 -5.95 7.27
C SER A 50 1.26 -7.36 7.54
N SER A 51 2.30 -7.78 6.82
CA SER A 51 3.07 -8.99 7.09
C SER A 51 4.03 -8.77 8.27
N LYS A 52 3.52 -8.55 9.49
CA LYS A 52 4.39 -8.67 10.68
C LYS A 52 4.99 -10.08 10.71
N ALA A 53 6.28 -10.19 11.00
CA ALA A 53 6.95 -11.48 11.16
C ALA A 53 6.22 -12.30 12.24
N LEU A 54 6.10 -13.61 12.03
CA LEU A 54 5.70 -14.53 13.09
C LEU A 54 6.70 -14.32 14.23
N SER A 55 6.24 -13.80 15.37
CA SER A 55 7.02 -13.92 16.60
C SER A 55 7.10 -15.42 16.88
N SER A 56 8.28 -16.02 16.75
CA SER A 56 8.53 -17.39 17.16
C SER A 56 8.38 -17.46 18.69
N SER A 57 7.17 -17.71 19.16
CA SER A 57 6.97 -18.30 20.48
C SER A 57 6.86 -19.80 20.22
N ASP A 58 7.93 -20.51 20.57
CA ASP A 58 7.95 -21.98 20.59
C ASP A 58 6.99 -22.44 21.68
N ASP A 59 5.72 -22.64 21.33
CA ASP A 59 4.76 -23.35 22.16
C ASP A 59 4.32 -24.60 21.41
N ASP A 60 4.94 -25.69 21.85
CA ASP A 60 4.76 -27.09 21.46
C ASP A 60 3.30 -27.51 21.68
N VAL A 61 2.53 -27.75 20.60
CA VAL A 61 1.23 -28.43 20.68
C VAL A 61 1.02 -29.43 19.54
N SER A 62 0.63 -30.62 19.99
CA SER A 62 0.46 -31.90 19.33
C SER A 62 -0.25 -31.95 17.98
N SER A 63 0.24 -32.90 17.17
CA SER A 63 -0.27 -33.41 15.91
C SER A 63 -1.79 -33.59 15.87
N ALA A 64 -2.45 -32.73 15.09
CA ALA A 64 -3.69 -33.06 14.42
C ALA A 64 -3.38 -33.08 12.92
N GLU A 65 -3.60 -34.22 12.27
CA GLU A 65 -3.53 -34.42 10.82
C GLU A 65 -4.61 -33.54 10.13
N SER A 66 -4.34 -32.24 10.04
CA SER A 66 -4.94 -31.35 9.07
C SER A 66 -4.20 -31.59 7.77
N SER A 67 -4.91 -31.67 6.63
CA SER A 67 -4.24 -31.55 5.34
C SER A 67 -3.59 -30.17 5.30
N ASP A 68 -2.34 -30.07 5.76
CA ASP A 68 -1.60 -28.82 5.82
C ASP A 68 -1.36 -28.41 4.37
N ALA A 69 -2.28 -27.60 3.86
CA ALA A 69 -2.07 -26.87 2.63
C ALA A 69 -0.74 -26.13 2.84
N ASP A 70 0.26 -26.47 2.03
CA ASP A 70 1.59 -25.87 2.10
C ASP A 70 1.44 -24.34 2.01
N ILE A 71 1.52 -23.69 3.17
CA ILE A 71 1.27 -22.26 3.33
C ILE A 71 2.28 -21.42 2.56
N ASP A 72 3.42 -22.02 2.22
CA ASP A 72 4.52 -21.40 1.50
C ASP A 72 4.54 -21.79 0.01
N ALA A 73 3.59 -22.60 -0.46
CA ALA A 73 3.45 -23.01 -1.87
C ALA A 73 3.31 -21.83 -2.84
N VAL A 74 2.84 -20.67 -2.37
CA VAL A 74 2.77 -19.44 -3.19
C VAL A 74 4.18 -18.96 -3.60
N PHE A 75 5.20 -19.23 -2.79
CA PHE A 75 6.56 -18.78 -3.07
C PHE A 75 7.24 -19.56 -4.20
N ASN A 76 6.68 -20.70 -4.63
CA ASN A 76 7.11 -21.38 -5.85
C ASN A 76 6.88 -20.53 -7.11
N TYR A 77 6.01 -19.52 -7.04
CA TYR A 77 5.77 -18.56 -8.13
C TYR A 77 6.59 -17.26 -7.98
N ARG A 78 7.31 -17.08 -6.87
CA ARG A 78 7.98 -15.81 -6.56
C ARG A 78 9.26 -15.68 -7.36
N ILE A 79 9.37 -14.58 -8.11
CA ILE A 79 10.54 -14.26 -8.94
C ILE A 79 11.44 -13.19 -8.34
N ALA A 80 10.91 -12.36 -7.42
CA ALA A 80 11.72 -11.44 -6.62
C ALA A 80 11.09 -11.27 -5.23
N ALA A 81 11.91 -11.31 -4.19
CA ALA A 81 11.45 -11.14 -2.82
C ALA A 81 11.45 -9.67 -2.40
N LEU A 82 10.44 -9.27 -1.65
CA LEU A 82 10.40 -7.97 -0.96
C LEU A 82 10.17 -8.23 0.52
N ASN A 83 11.21 -8.01 1.32
CA ASN A 83 11.18 -8.35 2.73
C ASN A 83 10.82 -7.11 3.56
N ASN A 84 9.76 -7.23 4.37
CA ASN A 84 9.39 -6.24 5.40
C ASN A 84 9.09 -4.82 4.88
N ALA A 85 8.91 -4.62 3.57
CA ALA A 85 8.63 -3.31 2.99
C ALA A 85 7.25 -2.75 3.40
N ASN A 86 6.25 -3.62 3.54
CA ASN A 86 4.90 -3.22 3.97
C ASN A 86 4.71 -3.20 5.50
N ALA A 87 5.79 -3.20 6.30
CA ALA A 87 5.68 -3.11 7.76
C ALA A 87 5.02 -1.80 8.25
N SER A 88 5.16 -0.72 7.48
CA SER A 88 4.52 0.58 7.71
C SER A 88 3.09 0.68 7.18
N GLN A 89 2.51 -0.46 6.74
CA GLN A 89 1.15 -0.53 6.18
C GLN A 89 0.96 0.37 4.93
N SER A 90 1.97 0.42 4.08
CA SER A 90 2.05 1.29 2.88
C SER A 90 1.71 0.55 1.57
N CYS A 91 0.86 -0.47 1.65
CA CYS A 91 0.55 -1.37 0.54
C CYS A 91 0.03 -0.66 -0.70
N MET A 92 -0.79 0.39 -0.55
CA MET A 92 -1.31 1.17 -1.66
C MET A 92 -0.19 1.95 -2.37
N GLY A 93 0.71 2.57 -1.60
CA GLY A 93 1.84 3.31 -2.15
C GLY A 93 2.81 2.42 -2.90
N LEU A 94 3.18 1.28 -2.30
CA LEU A 94 4.07 0.29 -2.92
C LEU A 94 3.45 -0.29 -4.21
N ALA A 95 2.16 -0.62 -4.18
CA ALA A 95 1.43 -1.09 -5.36
C ALA A 95 1.46 -0.07 -6.50
N ILE A 96 1.22 1.21 -6.20
CA ILE A 96 1.23 2.27 -7.22
C ILE A 96 2.65 2.49 -7.79
N GLN A 97 3.69 2.46 -6.96
CA GLN A 97 5.07 2.55 -7.45
C GLN A 97 5.42 1.36 -8.36
N TRP A 98 5.07 0.13 -7.97
CA TRP A 98 5.33 -1.04 -8.80
C TRP A 98 4.62 -0.94 -10.16
N LEU A 99 3.38 -0.44 -10.21
CA LEU A 99 2.68 -0.23 -11.48
C LEU A 99 3.43 0.69 -12.44
N ARG A 100 4.14 1.71 -11.93
CA ARG A 100 4.98 2.59 -12.76
C ARG A 100 6.21 1.86 -13.28
N LEU A 101 6.78 0.98 -12.46
CA LEU A 101 7.99 0.21 -12.77
C LEU A 101 7.71 -1.09 -13.53
N ARG A 102 6.46 -1.49 -13.75
CA ARG A 102 6.07 -2.83 -14.23
C ARG A 102 6.73 -3.30 -15.53
N ASN A 103 7.20 -2.37 -16.36
CA ASN A 103 7.87 -2.63 -17.64
C ASN A 103 9.40 -2.37 -17.58
N GLU A 104 9.93 -2.04 -16.41
CA GLU A 104 11.32 -1.65 -16.20
C GLU A 104 12.13 -2.82 -15.66
N GLY A 105 13.25 -3.11 -16.33
CA GLY A 105 14.28 -4.04 -15.87
C GLY A 105 13.79 -5.43 -15.48
N GLU A 106 14.61 -6.11 -14.69
CA GLU A 106 14.30 -7.41 -14.08
C GLU A 106 13.50 -7.22 -12.77
N ALA A 107 12.84 -8.28 -12.30
CA ALA A 107 12.01 -8.20 -11.09
C ALA A 107 12.80 -7.78 -9.83
N SER A 108 14.07 -8.19 -9.70
CA SER A 108 14.93 -7.74 -8.59
C SER A 108 15.17 -6.23 -8.61
N TYR A 109 15.44 -5.67 -9.79
CA TYR A 109 15.60 -4.23 -9.97
C TYR A 109 14.33 -3.48 -9.55
N ARG A 110 13.14 -3.97 -9.93
CA ARG A 110 11.88 -3.37 -9.50
C ARG A 110 11.72 -3.37 -7.99
N MET A 111 12.14 -4.41 -7.28
CA MET A 111 12.05 -4.45 -5.81
C MET A 111 13.02 -3.45 -5.16
N GLU A 112 14.22 -3.29 -5.71
CA GLU A 112 15.23 -2.33 -5.23
C GLU A 112 14.85 -0.87 -5.52
N ALA A 113 14.12 -0.63 -6.61
CA ALA A 113 13.68 0.70 -7.02
C ALA A 113 12.45 1.22 -6.25
N LEU A 114 11.84 0.42 -5.37
CA LEU A 114 10.73 0.87 -4.51
C LEU A 114 11.24 1.82 -3.42
N ASP A 115 10.65 3.00 -3.34
CA ASP A 115 10.93 4.01 -2.33
C ASP A 115 9.89 3.92 -1.20
N LEU A 116 10.33 3.42 -0.03
CA LEU A 116 9.45 3.19 1.11
C LEU A 116 8.88 4.47 1.72
N ASP A 117 9.64 5.57 1.70
CA ASP A 117 9.21 6.85 2.26
C ASP A 117 8.16 7.48 1.35
N HIS A 118 8.43 7.51 0.04
CA HIS A 118 7.45 7.98 -0.93
C HIS A 118 6.20 7.08 -0.97
N ALA A 119 6.34 5.78 -0.75
CA ALA A 119 5.19 4.87 -0.66
C ALA A 119 4.31 5.19 0.57
N SER A 120 4.93 5.52 1.70
CA SER A 120 4.23 5.98 2.91
C SER A 120 3.48 7.29 2.66
N ASP A 121 4.07 8.22 1.91
CA ASP A 121 3.40 9.48 1.54
C ASP A 121 2.17 9.25 0.65
N ILE A 122 2.29 8.38 -0.36
CA ILE A 122 1.15 7.99 -1.21
C ILE A 122 0.08 7.30 -0.36
N GLN A 123 0.46 6.42 0.57
CA GLN A 123 -0.47 5.77 1.49
C GLN A 123 -1.21 6.80 2.37
N ASN A 124 -0.52 7.79 2.92
CA ASN A 124 -1.14 8.83 3.72
C ASN A 124 -2.17 9.64 2.92
N GLN A 125 -1.84 9.98 1.68
CA GLN A 125 -2.78 10.64 0.78
C GLN A 125 -4.01 9.78 0.52
N TYR A 126 -3.84 8.45 0.34
CA TYR A 126 -4.95 7.52 0.21
C TYR A 126 -5.85 7.49 1.44
N GLU A 127 -5.27 7.31 2.64
CA GLU A 127 -6.05 7.20 3.87
C GLU A 127 -6.79 8.51 4.18
N ASN A 128 -6.17 9.67 3.94
CA ASN A 128 -6.82 10.97 4.11
C ASN A 128 -8.01 11.14 3.15
N ALA A 129 -7.82 10.82 1.87
CA ALA A 129 -8.89 10.91 0.88
C ALA A 129 -10.03 9.91 1.16
N ALA A 130 -9.68 8.66 1.46
CA ALA A 130 -10.64 7.60 1.77
C ALA A 130 -11.38 7.82 3.10
N GLY A 131 -10.70 8.38 4.11
CA GLY A 131 -11.24 8.64 5.45
C GLY A 131 -12.13 9.88 5.52
N SER A 132 -12.02 10.80 4.56
CA SER A 132 -12.85 12.00 4.49
C SER A 132 -14.34 11.73 4.17
N VAL A 133 -14.66 10.53 3.67
CA VAL A 133 -16.02 10.15 3.27
C VAL A 133 -16.73 9.41 4.41
N SER A 134 -17.72 10.08 5.00
CA SER A 134 -18.67 9.49 5.94
C SER A 134 -19.95 8.99 5.23
N GLY A 135 -20.78 8.21 5.92
CA GLY A 135 -22.06 7.72 5.38
C GLY A 135 -22.16 6.20 5.33
N SER A 136 -23.02 5.68 4.44
CA SER A 136 -23.29 4.25 4.27
C SER A 136 -22.03 3.47 3.83
N ARG A 137 -22.09 2.14 3.90
CA ARG A 137 -21.00 1.27 3.44
C ARG A 137 -20.65 1.55 1.98
N GLU A 138 -21.67 1.71 1.15
CA GLU A 138 -21.58 1.94 -0.29
C GLU A 138 -20.95 3.30 -0.58
N GLN A 139 -21.35 4.35 0.15
CA GLN A 139 -20.75 5.68 0.05
C GLN A 139 -19.26 5.66 0.43
N ARG A 140 -18.90 4.97 1.52
CA ARG A 140 -17.50 4.83 1.91
C ARG A 140 -16.68 4.02 0.91
N GLU A 141 -17.24 3.01 0.24
CA GLU A 141 -16.54 2.29 -0.83
C GLU A 141 -16.38 3.15 -2.08
N ALA A 142 -17.42 3.89 -2.48
CA ALA A 142 -17.33 4.85 -3.57
C ALA A 142 -16.26 5.92 -3.30
N GLY A 143 -16.16 6.41 -2.06
CA GLY A 143 -15.08 7.29 -1.60
C GLY A 143 -13.69 6.69 -1.81
N ARG A 144 -13.50 5.42 -1.41
CA ARG A 144 -12.23 4.70 -1.65
C ARG A 144 -11.93 4.49 -3.13
N ILE A 145 -12.93 4.18 -3.94
CA ILE A 145 -12.80 4.08 -5.40
C ILE A 145 -12.31 5.42 -5.97
N SER A 146 -12.93 6.52 -5.56
CA SER A 146 -12.54 7.87 -6.00
C SER A 146 -11.12 8.24 -5.58
N ALA A 147 -10.75 7.93 -4.33
CA ALA A 147 -9.40 8.15 -3.81
C ALA A 147 -8.34 7.41 -4.63
N ARG A 148 -8.56 6.12 -4.95
CA ARG A 148 -7.65 5.33 -5.79
C ARG A 148 -7.48 5.93 -7.18
N LYS A 149 -8.57 6.31 -7.86
CA LYS A 149 -8.50 6.93 -9.20
C LYS A 149 -7.73 8.25 -9.18
N THR A 150 -7.93 9.06 -8.14
CA THR A 150 -7.23 10.34 -7.97
C THR A 150 -5.74 10.11 -7.77
N LEU A 151 -5.37 9.15 -6.93
CA LEU A 151 -3.97 8.83 -6.67
C LEU A 151 -3.24 8.26 -7.88
N LEU A 152 -3.87 7.36 -8.63
CA LEU A 152 -3.30 6.85 -9.87
C LEU A 152 -2.93 8.00 -10.80
N ARG A 153 -3.84 8.96 -11.02
CA ARG A 153 -3.56 10.13 -11.86
C ARG A 153 -2.46 11.03 -11.31
N SER A 154 -2.38 11.20 -9.99
CA SER A 154 -1.30 11.97 -9.35
C SER A 154 0.08 11.31 -9.48
N GLN A 155 0.12 10.04 -9.87
CA GLN A 155 1.32 9.22 -10.03
C GLN A 155 1.57 8.88 -11.51
N ASP A 156 1.03 9.71 -12.42
CA ASP A 156 1.15 9.58 -13.88
C ASP A 156 0.63 8.25 -14.45
N LEU A 157 -0.29 7.61 -13.73
CA LEU A 157 -1.00 6.40 -14.18
C LEU A 157 -2.43 6.74 -14.57
N GLN A 158 -2.93 6.15 -15.65
CA GLN A 158 -4.28 6.43 -16.15
C GLN A 158 -5.26 5.32 -15.77
N PRO A 159 -6.24 5.55 -14.88
CA PRO A 159 -7.28 4.57 -14.61
C PRO A 159 -8.22 4.44 -15.82
N VAL A 160 -8.37 3.22 -16.33
CA VAL A 160 -9.20 2.92 -17.50
C VAL A 160 -10.56 2.36 -17.07
N GLY A 161 -11.62 3.07 -17.46
CA GLY A 161 -13.00 2.67 -17.19
C GLY A 161 -13.35 2.63 -15.70
N GLU A 162 -14.52 2.07 -15.40
CA GLU A 162 -15.00 1.90 -14.03
C GLU A 162 -14.40 0.64 -13.37
N PRO A 163 -13.98 0.73 -12.09
CA PRO A 163 -13.49 -0.42 -11.37
C PRO A 163 -14.61 -1.44 -11.16
N SER A 164 -14.23 -2.71 -11.19
CA SER A 164 -15.15 -3.83 -11.03
C SER A 164 -15.01 -4.40 -9.62
N VAL A 165 -16.14 -4.61 -8.95
CA VAL A 165 -16.19 -5.27 -7.64
C VAL A 165 -16.58 -6.74 -7.83
N PHE A 166 -15.77 -7.64 -7.28
CA PHE A 166 -16.01 -9.08 -7.29
C PHE A 166 -16.08 -9.59 -5.87
N HIS A 167 -17.14 -10.28 -5.52
CA HIS A 167 -17.21 -11.06 -4.28
C HIS A 167 -16.39 -12.35 -4.44
N ALA A 168 -16.06 -12.99 -3.32
CA ALA A 168 -15.20 -14.18 -3.30
C ALA A 168 -15.74 -15.33 -4.16
N ASP A 169 -17.06 -15.50 -4.20
CA ASP A 169 -17.76 -16.48 -5.08
C ASP A 169 -17.54 -16.22 -6.58
N ARG A 170 -17.13 -15.00 -6.96
CA ARG A 170 -16.81 -14.60 -8.34
C ARG A 170 -15.31 -14.51 -8.62
N GLN A 171 -14.47 -15.15 -7.81
CA GLN A 171 -13.02 -15.14 -7.96
C GLN A 171 -12.56 -15.56 -9.37
N SER A 172 -13.14 -16.62 -9.95
CA SER A 172 -12.77 -17.06 -11.30
C SER A 172 -12.97 -15.98 -12.36
N THR A 173 -14.06 -15.20 -12.29
CA THR A 173 -14.28 -14.08 -13.21
C THR A 173 -13.31 -12.94 -12.96
N ALA A 174 -12.99 -12.66 -11.69
CA ALA A 174 -12.00 -11.65 -11.32
C ALA A 174 -10.62 -11.99 -11.90
N LEU A 175 -10.20 -13.24 -11.78
CA LEU A 175 -8.94 -13.73 -12.34
C LEU A 175 -8.92 -13.67 -13.87
N GLN A 176 -10.00 -14.03 -14.56
CA GLN A 176 -10.09 -13.86 -16.02
C GLN A 176 -9.94 -12.41 -16.46
N LYS A 177 -10.47 -11.45 -15.68
CA LYS A 177 -10.30 -10.01 -15.95
C LYS A 177 -8.84 -9.58 -15.78
N ILE A 178 -8.17 -10.08 -14.73
CA ILE A 178 -6.76 -9.82 -14.45
C ILE A 178 -5.89 -10.36 -15.58
N ALA A 179 -6.13 -11.60 -15.99
CA ALA A 179 -5.35 -12.34 -16.99
C ALA A 179 -5.52 -11.84 -18.44
N ARG A 180 -6.27 -10.76 -18.68
CA ARG A 180 -6.45 -10.22 -20.02
C ARG A 180 -5.12 -9.68 -20.53
N ASP A 181 -4.69 -10.18 -21.69
CA ASP A 181 -3.42 -9.77 -22.30
C ASP A 181 -3.35 -8.25 -22.54
N GLY A 182 -2.15 -7.68 -22.36
CA GLY A 182 -1.91 -6.24 -22.46
C GLY A 182 -2.68 -5.44 -21.42
N SER A 183 -2.77 -5.92 -20.18
CA SER A 183 -3.48 -5.22 -19.12
C SER A 183 -2.72 -5.17 -17.80
N ALA A 184 -2.83 -4.04 -17.11
CA ALA A 184 -2.35 -3.88 -15.75
C ALA A 184 -3.51 -3.45 -14.84
N HIS A 185 -3.48 -3.88 -13.58
CA HIS A 185 -4.54 -3.62 -12.62
C HIS A 185 -3.99 -3.29 -11.25
N LEU A 186 -4.59 -2.29 -10.61
CA LEU A 186 -4.56 -2.11 -9.16
C LEU A 186 -5.71 -2.92 -8.56
N ILE A 187 -5.41 -3.79 -7.59
CA ILE A 187 -6.36 -4.70 -6.98
C ILE A 187 -6.40 -4.43 -5.48
N SER A 188 -7.57 -4.00 -4.98
CA SER A 188 -7.81 -3.87 -3.54
C SER A 188 -8.55 -5.11 -3.04
N LEU A 189 -7.86 -5.92 -2.25
CA LEU A 189 -8.42 -7.03 -1.50
C LEU A 189 -9.11 -6.50 -0.25
N CYS A 190 -10.27 -7.05 0.07
CA CYS A 190 -11.00 -6.79 1.30
C CYS A 190 -11.25 -8.11 2.01
N PHE A 191 -10.70 -8.23 3.21
CA PHE A 191 -10.84 -9.39 4.07
C PHE A 191 -11.79 -9.10 5.21
N GLU A 192 -12.55 -10.11 5.60
CA GLU A 192 -13.25 -10.18 6.88
C GLU A 192 -12.29 -10.72 7.95
N ASN A 193 -12.31 -10.08 9.12
CA ASN A 193 -11.56 -10.49 10.30
C ASN A 193 -12.35 -10.12 11.56
N ASN A 194 -13.06 -11.07 12.14
CA ASN A 194 -13.77 -10.91 13.42
C ASN A 194 -14.69 -9.67 13.47
N GLY A 195 -15.49 -9.49 12.41
CA GLY A 195 -16.42 -8.36 12.23
C GLY A 195 -15.75 -7.07 11.75
N LYS A 196 -14.43 -7.04 11.59
CA LYS A 196 -13.68 -5.91 11.02
C LYS A 196 -13.27 -6.21 9.58
N ARG A 197 -13.13 -5.15 8.79
CA ARG A 197 -12.57 -5.25 7.43
C ARG A 197 -11.12 -4.83 7.43
N VAL A 198 -10.28 -5.72 6.93
CA VAL A 198 -8.88 -5.43 6.64
C VAL A 198 -8.74 -5.35 5.12
N ARG A 199 -8.02 -4.35 4.63
CA ARG A 199 -7.80 -4.16 3.21
C ARG A 199 -6.35 -4.42 2.86
N HIS A 200 -6.07 -4.74 1.62
CA HIS A 200 -4.71 -4.86 1.13
C HIS A 200 -4.66 -4.52 -0.34
N ALA A 201 -3.62 -3.84 -0.79
CA ALA A 201 -3.43 -3.51 -2.19
C ALA A 201 -2.35 -4.40 -2.78
N ILE A 202 -2.68 -5.05 -3.89
CA ILE A 202 -1.76 -5.78 -4.75
C ILE A 202 -1.93 -5.29 -6.18
N THR A 203 -1.09 -5.74 -7.09
CA THR A 203 -1.20 -5.39 -8.50
C THR A 203 -0.96 -6.60 -9.38
N ALA A 204 -1.44 -6.53 -10.61
CA ALA A 204 -1.14 -7.52 -11.61
C ALA A 204 -0.89 -6.86 -12.97
N SER A 205 0.04 -7.41 -13.74
CA SER A 205 0.29 -7.07 -15.15
C SER A 205 0.27 -8.36 -15.96
N SER A 206 -0.42 -8.37 -17.08
CA SER A 206 -0.55 -9.52 -17.97
C SER A 206 -0.08 -9.18 -19.37
N SER A 207 0.88 -9.95 -19.86
CA SER A 207 1.51 -9.79 -21.17
C SER A 207 2.00 -11.13 -21.69
N GLU A 208 1.78 -11.41 -22.97
CA GLU A 208 2.31 -12.56 -23.70
C GLU A 208 1.98 -13.92 -23.04
N GLY A 209 0.79 -14.03 -22.44
CA GLY A 209 0.35 -15.26 -21.76
C GLY A 209 0.95 -15.47 -20.36
N SER A 210 1.74 -14.52 -19.88
CA SER A 210 2.24 -14.45 -18.49
C SER A 210 1.42 -13.47 -17.66
N VAL A 211 1.39 -13.71 -16.34
CA VAL A 211 0.80 -12.81 -15.36
C VAL A 211 1.82 -12.57 -14.25
N ASN A 212 2.29 -11.34 -14.13
CA ASN A 212 3.10 -10.89 -13.02
C ASN A 212 2.19 -10.28 -11.96
N LEU A 213 2.31 -10.72 -10.71
CA LEU A 213 1.57 -10.20 -9.58
C LEU A 213 2.57 -9.63 -8.58
N PHE A 214 2.34 -8.40 -8.12
CA PHE A 214 3.12 -7.81 -7.05
C PHE A 214 2.29 -7.65 -5.78
N ASP A 215 2.82 -8.21 -4.70
CA ASP A 215 2.29 -8.08 -3.36
C ASP A 215 3.33 -7.36 -2.47
N PRO A 216 3.00 -6.16 -1.93
CA PRO A 216 3.86 -5.43 -1.00
C PRO A 216 4.36 -6.24 0.22
N ASN A 217 3.66 -7.32 0.59
CA ASN A 217 4.06 -8.20 1.70
C ASN A 217 5.15 -9.22 1.33
N TYR A 218 5.29 -9.57 0.05
CA TYR A 218 6.06 -10.75 -0.36
C TYR A 218 6.99 -10.55 -1.55
N GLY A 219 6.71 -9.55 -2.39
CA GLY A 219 7.46 -9.24 -3.61
C GLY A 219 6.68 -9.56 -4.87
N GLU A 220 7.41 -9.92 -5.92
CA GLU A 220 6.87 -10.15 -7.25
C GLU A 220 6.80 -11.64 -7.59
N PHE A 221 5.68 -12.04 -8.14
CA PHE A 221 5.37 -13.40 -8.58
C PHE A 221 5.13 -13.40 -10.09
N SER A 222 5.42 -14.52 -10.75
CA SER A 222 5.09 -14.74 -12.14
C SER A 222 4.45 -16.11 -12.33
N THR A 223 3.44 -16.16 -13.18
CA THR A 223 2.70 -17.40 -13.48
C THR A 223 2.14 -17.35 -14.89
N THR A 224 1.67 -18.51 -15.37
CA THR A 224 0.95 -18.62 -16.63
C THR A 224 -0.55 -18.49 -16.41
N LEU A 225 -1.31 -18.20 -17.46
CA LEU A 225 -2.78 -18.10 -17.38
C LEU A 225 -3.44 -19.35 -16.74
N PRO A 226 -3.05 -20.60 -17.09
CA PRO A 226 -3.63 -21.79 -16.46
C PRO A 226 -3.26 -21.97 -14.98
N ALA A 227 -2.10 -21.45 -14.55
CA ALA A 227 -1.61 -21.60 -13.18
C ALA A 227 -2.01 -20.43 -12.25
N LEU A 228 -2.55 -19.34 -12.80
CA LEU A 228 -3.03 -18.17 -12.04
C LEU A 228 -4.06 -18.54 -10.94
N PRO A 229 -5.08 -19.38 -11.17
CA PRO A 229 -6.02 -19.77 -10.12
C PRO A 229 -5.34 -20.44 -8.92
N SER A 230 -4.41 -21.37 -9.18
CA SER A 230 -3.67 -22.07 -8.13
C SER A 230 -2.73 -21.13 -7.37
N MET A 231 -1.98 -20.27 -8.07
CA MET A 231 -1.13 -19.26 -7.43
C MET A 231 -1.94 -18.33 -6.52
N PHE A 232 -3.08 -17.82 -7.00
CA PHE A 232 -3.93 -16.92 -6.22
C PHE A 232 -4.55 -17.64 -5.02
N GLN A 233 -4.97 -18.91 -5.16
CA GLN A 233 -5.44 -19.71 -4.04
C GLN A 233 -4.36 -19.86 -2.97
N ASN A 234 -3.13 -20.17 -3.35
CA ASN A 234 -2.00 -20.28 -2.40
C ASN A 234 -1.73 -18.95 -1.70
N LEU A 235 -1.84 -17.82 -2.42
CA LEU A 235 -1.73 -16.49 -1.82
C LEU A 235 -2.83 -16.23 -0.78
N MET A 236 -4.09 -16.60 -1.08
CA MET A 236 -5.19 -16.46 -0.12
C MET A 236 -5.01 -17.37 1.10
N THR A 237 -4.57 -18.62 0.91
CA THR A 237 -4.20 -19.52 2.01
C THR A 237 -3.11 -18.91 2.89
N ARG A 238 -2.11 -18.25 2.29
CA ARG A 238 -1.05 -17.57 3.03
C ARG A 238 -1.54 -16.38 3.85
N TYR A 239 -2.48 -15.58 3.34
CA TYR A 239 -3.12 -14.54 4.15
C TYR A 239 -3.95 -15.13 5.29
N GLY A 240 -4.68 -16.22 5.03
CA GLY A 240 -5.52 -16.91 6.01
C GLY A 240 -4.72 -17.46 7.21
N SER A 241 -3.46 -17.86 7.01
CA SER A 241 -2.63 -18.47 8.07
C SER A 241 -1.91 -17.47 8.99
N ARG A 242 -1.75 -16.19 8.61
CA ARG A 242 -0.86 -15.25 9.33
C ARG A 242 -1.44 -14.50 10.54
N LEU A 243 -2.75 -14.56 10.80
CA LEU A 243 -3.38 -13.65 11.79
C LEU A 243 -4.16 -14.33 12.94
N ASN A 244 -3.83 -15.57 13.33
CA ASN A 244 -4.52 -16.28 14.45
C ASN A 244 -6.07 -16.27 14.35
N GLY A 245 -6.59 -16.13 13.13
CA GLY A 245 -7.97 -15.77 12.83
C GLY A 245 -8.08 -15.52 11.33
N HIS A 246 -8.51 -16.57 10.62
CA HIS A 246 -8.59 -16.69 9.17
C HIS A 246 -9.02 -15.39 8.47
N LEU A 247 -8.10 -14.69 7.80
CA LEU A 247 -8.48 -13.63 6.86
C LEU A 247 -9.26 -14.27 5.72
N GLN A 248 -10.57 -14.09 5.71
CA GLN A 248 -11.41 -14.58 4.63
C GLN A 248 -11.59 -13.46 3.61
N LEU A 249 -11.20 -13.72 2.36
CA LEU A 249 -11.46 -12.77 1.28
C LEU A 249 -12.97 -12.57 1.16
N GLU A 250 -13.45 -11.34 1.32
CA GLU A 250 -14.86 -10.97 1.15
C GLU A 250 -15.10 -10.46 -0.27
N SER A 251 -14.19 -9.60 -0.76
CA SER A 251 -14.30 -9.00 -2.08
C SER A 251 -12.97 -8.46 -2.60
N MET A 252 -12.94 -8.20 -3.90
CA MET A 252 -11.85 -7.57 -4.63
C MET A 252 -12.41 -6.40 -5.43
N VAL A 253 -11.71 -5.27 -5.42
CA VAL A 253 -11.96 -4.15 -6.33
C VAL A 253 -10.81 -4.05 -7.32
N ILE A 254 -11.11 -4.18 -8.61
CA ILE A 254 -10.11 -4.25 -9.68
C ILE A 254 -10.26 -3.01 -10.57
N GLN A 255 -9.22 -2.17 -10.58
CA GLN A 255 -9.10 -1.00 -11.44
C GLN A 255 -8.04 -1.27 -12.51
N ARG A 256 -8.43 -1.24 -13.80
CA ARG A 256 -7.46 -1.28 -14.90
C ARG A 256 -6.68 0.03 -14.96
N VAL A 257 -5.40 -0.06 -15.29
CA VAL A 257 -4.45 1.06 -15.35
C VAL A 257 -3.64 0.99 -16.65
N GLU A 258 -3.36 2.16 -17.23
CA GLU A 258 -2.40 2.40 -18.32
C GLU A 258 -1.22 3.24 -17.84
#